data_AF-A0A624WGF3-F1
#
_entry.id   AF-A0A624WGF3-F1
#
_cell.length_a   1.000
_cell.length_b   1.000
_cell.length_c   1.000
_cell.angle_alpha   90.00
_cell.angle_beta   90.00
_cell.angle_gamma   90.00
#
_symmetry.space_group_name_H-M   'P 1'
#
loop_
_entity.id
_entity.type
_entity.pdbx_description
1 polymer ?
#
loop_
_entity_poly.entity_id
_entity_poly.type
_entity_poly.pdbx_seq_one_letter_code
_entity_poly.pdbx_strand_id
1 'polypeptide(L)'
;MMPGKLNSGEQDFIDKMRLSQIADIEGTAPTRVRFAWEEQADGHMMPTGYHTDANGGWDQVPVRNMVLNSQTGNYEFTTEGIKPITIYWNPAKLDFEFKNNTGNQEPLNLPPTITVTPIPEETGGYIETYP
;
A
#
# COMPACT_ATOMS: atom_id res chain seq x y z
N MET A 1 -8.81 24.51 19.07
CA MET A 1 -9.80 23.56 18.52
C MET A 1 -9.01 22.36 18.04
N MET A 2 -9.14 21.20 18.68
CA MET A 2 -8.51 19.97 18.19
C MET A 2 -9.21 19.61 16.87
N PRO A 3 -8.50 19.30 15.77
CA PRO A 3 -9.15 18.75 14.59
C PRO A 3 -9.87 17.45 15.01
N GLY A 4 -11.12 17.30 14.58
CA GLY A 4 -11.92 16.12 14.90
C GLY A 4 -11.18 14.84 14.49
N LYS A 5 -11.41 13.75 15.22
CA LYS A 5 -10.83 12.44 14.89
C LYS A 5 -11.33 12.07 13.48
N LEU A 6 -10.41 11.77 12.57
CA LEU A 6 -10.72 11.28 11.22
C LEU A 6 -11.77 10.15 11.32
N ASN A 7 -12.83 10.22 10.53
CA ASN A 7 -13.93 9.23 10.46
C ASN A 7 -14.78 9.08 11.73
N SER A 8 -14.83 10.10 12.61
CA SER A 8 -15.70 10.09 13.79
C SER A 8 -17.18 9.99 13.42
N GLY A 9 -17.82 8.85 13.73
CA GLY A 9 -19.23 8.57 13.45
C GLY A 9 -19.48 7.76 12.17
N GLU A 10 -18.43 7.48 11.39
CA GLU A 10 -18.50 6.53 10.28
C GLU A 10 -18.23 5.11 10.80
N GLN A 11 -19.01 4.14 10.31
CA GLN A 11 -18.74 2.74 10.59
C GLN A 11 -17.48 2.33 9.81
N ASP A 12 -16.42 1.96 10.52
CA ASP A 12 -15.26 1.34 9.90
C ASP A 12 -15.65 -0.08 9.45
N PHE A 13 -15.98 -0.23 8.18
CA PHE A 13 -16.40 -1.52 7.62
C PHE A 13 -15.24 -2.52 7.52
N ILE A 14 -14.00 -2.09 7.77
CA ILE A 14 -12.77 -2.88 7.73
C ILE A 14 -12.13 -2.82 9.13
N ASP A 15 -12.89 -3.24 10.14
CA ASP A 15 -12.34 -3.38 11.48
C ASP A 15 -11.24 -4.47 11.56
N LYS A 16 -10.49 -4.46 12.66
CA LYS A 16 -9.38 -5.39 12.88
C LYS A 16 -9.79 -6.87 12.75
N MET A 17 -10.99 -7.23 13.19
CA MET A 17 -11.47 -8.61 13.14
C MET A 17 -11.70 -9.04 11.69
N ARG A 18 -12.31 -8.17 10.89
CA ARG A 18 -12.54 -8.43 9.47
C ARG A 18 -11.23 -8.51 8.69
N LEU A 19 -10.27 -7.62 8.94
CA LEU A 19 -8.95 -7.69 8.32
C LEU A 19 -8.22 -9.00 8.63
N SER A 20 -8.29 -9.46 9.88
CA SER A 20 -7.71 -10.76 10.27
C SER A 20 -8.37 -11.89 9.49
N GLN A 21 -9.70 -11.93 9.41
CA GLN A 21 -10.42 -12.97 8.66
C GLN A 21 -10.06 -12.97 7.17
N ILE A 22 -9.95 -11.79 6.55
CA ILE A 22 -9.51 -11.68 5.15
C ILE A 22 -8.08 -12.19 5.00
N ALA A 23 -7.18 -11.81 5.91
CA ALA A 23 -5.78 -12.24 5.88
C ALA A 23 -5.64 -13.76 6.07
N ASP A 24 -6.44 -14.37 6.95
CA ASP A 24 -6.41 -15.81 7.25
C ASP A 24 -6.78 -16.68 6.04
N ILE A 25 -7.55 -16.13 5.11
CA ILE A 25 -7.91 -16.78 3.83
C ILE A 25 -7.13 -16.22 2.64
N GLU A 26 -6.07 -15.43 2.88
CA GLU A 26 -5.26 -14.78 1.84
C GLU A 26 -6.07 -13.92 0.85
N GLY A 27 -7.17 -13.34 1.33
CA GLY A 27 -8.10 -12.54 0.53
C GLY A 27 -7.64 -11.11 0.23
N THR A 28 -8.58 -10.31 -0.27
CA THR A 28 -8.38 -8.91 -0.64
C THR A 28 -9.41 -7.99 0.02
N ALA A 29 -9.09 -6.70 0.10
CA ALA A 29 -10.00 -5.65 0.52
C ALA A 29 -10.06 -4.53 -0.54
N PRO A 30 -11.22 -3.88 -0.73
CA PRO A 30 -11.36 -2.80 -1.69
C PRO A 30 -10.64 -1.53 -1.21
N THR A 31 -10.09 -0.76 -2.14
CA THR A 31 -9.58 0.60 -1.94
C THR A 31 -10.06 1.50 -3.09
N ARG A 32 -10.13 2.82 -2.83
CA ARG A 32 -10.42 3.84 -3.87
C ARG A 32 -9.15 4.45 -4.45
N VAL A 33 -8.00 4.20 -3.83
CA VAL A 33 -6.69 4.70 -4.26
C VAL A 33 -5.64 3.61 -4.07
N ARG A 34 -4.77 3.43 -5.06
CA ARG A 34 -3.55 2.60 -4.96
C ARG A 34 -2.32 3.43 -5.28
N PHE A 35 -1.19 2.99 -4.76
CA PHE A 35 0.10 3.65 -4.97
C PHE A 35 1.09 2.69 -5.62
N ALA A 36 1.95 3.23 -6.46
CA ALA A 36 3.09 2.55 -7.04
C ALA A 36 4.32 3.46 -6.99
N TRP A 37 5.50 2.85 -7.03
CA TRP A 37 6.72 3.57 -7.34
C TRP A 37 6.92 3.53 -8.86
N GLU A 38 6.97 4.69 -9.49
CA GLU A 38 7.26 4.83 -10.92
C GLU A 38 8.63 5.46 -11.13
N GLU A 39 9.40 4.90 -12.05
CA GLU A 39 10.65 5.49 -12.49
C GLU A 39 10.35 6.69 -13.39
N GLN A 40 10.85 7.86 -12.99
CA GLN A 40 10.78 9.10 -13.77
C GLN A 40 11.80 9.07 -14.91
N ALA A 41 11.66 9.99 -15.86
CA ALA A 41 12.57 10.07 -17.01
C ALA A 41 14.04 10.32 -16.65
N ASP A 42 14.31 10.86 -15.45
CA ASP A 42 15.64 11.09 -14.91
C ASP A 42 16.18 9.90 -14.07
N GLY A 43 15.43 8.79 -14.00
CA GLY A 43 15.79 7.56 -13.28
C GLY A 43 15.44 7.58 -11.79
N HIS A 44 14.82 8.65 -11.27
CA HIS A 44 14.38 8.69 -9.88
C HIS A 44 13.03 7.99 -9.70
N MET A 45 12.86 7.30 -8.57
CA MET A 45 11.58 6.67 -8.22
C MET A 45 10.66 7.67 -7.53
N MET A 46 9.47 7.89 -8.08
CA MET A 46 8.45 8.78 -7.51
C MET A 46 7.22 7.98 -7.07
N PRO A 47 6.65 8.25 -5.88
CA PRO A 47 5.40 7.63 -5.49
C PRO A 47 4.24 8.28 -6.26
N THR A 48 3.50 7.48 -7.01
CA THR A 48 2.33 7.92 -7.78
C THR A 48 1.07 7.23 -7.26
N GLY A 49 -0.04 7.98 -7.16
CA GLY A 49 -1.33 7.48 -6.71
C GLY A 49 -2.38 7.47 -7.81
N TYR A 50 -3.19 6.42 -7.87
CA TYR A 50 -4.27 6.23 -8.85
C TYR A 50 -5.59 6.01 -8.18
N HIS A 51 -6.64 6.63 -8.72
CA HIS A 51 -7.99 6.19 -8.41
C HIS A 51 -8.28 4.83 -9.04
N THR A 52 -8.82 3.93 -8.23
CA THR A 52 -9.27 2.61 -8.66
C THR A 52 -10.77 2.62 -8.90
N ASP A 53 -11.20 2.04 -10.01
CA ASP A 53 -12.62 1.83 -10.29
C ASP A 53 -13.06 0.45 -9.78
N ALA A 54 -14.31 0.34 -9.35
CA ALA A 54 -14.86 -0.93 -8.87
C ALA A 54 -15.12 -1.93 -10.02
N ASN A 55 -15.15 -1.45 -11.27
CA ASN A 55 -15.49 -2.26 -12.44
C ASN A 55 -14.26 -2.88 -13.13
N GLY A 56 -13.07 -2.31 -12.94
CA GLY A 56 -11.83 -2.80 -13.53
C GLY A 56 -11.13 -3.89 -12.72
N GLY A 57 -11.60 -4.21 -11.51
CA GLY A 57 -11.02 -5.24 -10.63
C GLY A 57 -9.68 -4.85 -9.99
N TRP A 58 -9.21 -3.62 -10.21
CA TRP A 58 -7.96 -3.08 -9.65
C TRP A 58 -8.11 -2.50 -8.26
N ASP A 59 -9.34 -2.37 -7.78
CA ASP A 59 -9.67 -1.86 -6.45
C ASP A 59 -9.35 -2.87 -5.33
N GLN A 60 -9.05 -4.13 -5.65
CA GLN A 60 -8.74 -5.15 -4.67
C GLN A 60 -7.24 -5.17 -4.29
N VAL A 61 -6.96 -5.04 -3.00
CA VAL A 61 -5.60 -5.10 -2.44
C VAL A 61 -5.45 -6.32 -1.52
N PRO A 62 -4.41 -7.14 -1.68
CA PRO A 62 -4.15 -8.28 -0.80
C PRO A 62 -3.99 -7.84 0.66
N VAL A 63 -4.63 -8.59 1.56
CA VAL A 63 -4.45 -8.43 3.01
C VAL A 63 -3.71 -9.65 3.53
N ARG A 64 -2.64 -9.43 4.28
CA ARG A 64 -1.74 -10.49 4.74
C ARG A 64 -1.34 -10.29 6.19
N ASN A 65 -1.22 -11.41 6.91
CA ASN A 65 -0.68 -11.41 8.27
C ASN A 65 0.86 -11.36 8.21
N MET A 66 1.46 -10.57 9.10
CA MET A 66 2.88 -10.70 9.39
C MET A 66 3.06 -11.65 10.58
N VAL A 67 4.08 -12.50 10.52
CA VAL A 67 4.36 -13.50 11.55
C VAL A 67 5.59 -13.09 12.35
N LEU A 68 5.51 -13.17 13.67
CA LEU A 68 6.66 -12.94 14.54
C LEU A 68 7.70 -14.05 14.33
N ASN A 69 8.86 -13.70 13.80
CA ASN A 69 10.02 -14.57 13.75
C ASN A 69 10.80 -14.45 15.06
N SER A 70 10.82 -15.51 15.86
CA SER A 70 11.48 -15.52 17.17
C SER A 70 13.01 -15.46 17.12
N GLN A 71 13.62 -15.82 15.97
CA GLN A 71 15.07 -15.77 15.81
C GLN A 71 15.56 -14.34 15.56
N THR A 72 14.83 -13.58 14.73
CA THR A 72 15.17 -12.20 14.38
C THR A 72 14.52 -11.19 15.34
N GLY A 73 13.41 -11.57 15.98
CA GLY A 73 12.59 -10.71 16.81
C GLY A 73 11.71 -9.74 16.02
N ASN A 74 11.54 -9.96 14.71
CA ASN A 74 10.76 -9.10 13.81
C ASN A 74 9.47 -9.78 13.38
N TYR A 75 8.45 -8.98 13.08
CA TYR A 75 7.33 -9.44 12.27
C TYR A 75 7.78 -9.48 10.80
N GLU A 76 7.50 -10.57 10.12
CA GLU A 76 7.96 -10.82 8.75
C GLU A 76 6.80 -11.28 7.87
N PHE A 77 6.78 -10.81 6.63
CA PHE A 77 5.88 -11.31 5.59
C PHE A 77 6.63 -11.38 4.27
N THR A 78 6.54 -12.52 3.58
CA THR A 78 7.14 -12.70 2.26
C THR A 78 6.04 -12.81 1.22
N THR A 79 6.07 -11.91 0.23
CA THR A 79 5.13 -11.89 -0.88
C THR A 79 5.20 -13.17 -1.72
N GLU A 80 4.08 -13.55 -2.32
CA GLU A 80 3.97 -14.66 -3.24
C GLU A 80 4.55 -14.30 -4.63
N GLY A 81 4.97 -15.30 -5.41
CA GLY A 81 5.34 -15.12 -6.82
C GLY A 81 6.81 -15.38 -7.17
N ILE A 82 7.21 -14.96 -8.38
CA ILE A 82 8.49 -15.34 -9.01
C ILE A 82 9.70 -14.65 -8.37
N LYS A 83 9.52 -13.42 -7.87
CA LYS A 83 10.54 -12.64 -7.17
C LYS A 83 9.99 -12.18 -5.83
N PRO A 84 9.93 -13.08 -4.83
CA PRO A 84 9.35 -12.76 -3.54
C PRO A 84 10.20 -11.70 -2.82
N ILE A 85 9.51 -10.71 -2.29
CA ILE A 85 10.05 -9.64 -1.45
C ILE A 85 9.57 -9.89 -0.02
N THR A 86 10.46 -9.72 0.95
CA THR A 86 10.14 -9.83 2.38
C THR A 86 10.03 -8.45 3.01
N ILE A 87 8.91 -8.20 3.68
CA ILE A 87 8.63 -7.02 4.49
C ILE A 87 8.94 -7.36 5.95
N TYR A 88 9.67 -6.48 6.62
CA TYR A 88 10.03 -6.61 8.03
C TYR A 88 9.43 -5.45 8.83
N TRP A 89 8.92 -5.76 10.01
CA TRP A 89 8.37 -4.76 10.91
C TRP A 89 8.75 -5.06 12.35
N ASN A 90 9.37 -4.08 13.03
CA ASN A 90 9.62 -4.14 14.46
C ASN A 90 9.32 -2.79 15.10
N PRO A 91 8.19 -2.64 15.81
CA PRO A 91 7.82 -1.36 16.39
C PRO A 91 8.74 -0.94 17.56
N ALA A 92 9.55 -1.86 18.09
CA ALA A 92 10.49 -1.60 19.18
C ALA A 92 11.92 -1.30 18.71
N LYS A 93 12.25 -1.56 17.43
CA LYS A 93 13.58 -1.35 16.86
C LYS A 93 13.43 -0.66 15.50
N LEU A 94 13.54 0.66 15.50
CA LEU A 94 13.50 1.49 14.29
C LEU A 94 14.80 1.37 13.47
N ASP A 95 15.91 1.06 14.13
CA ASP A 95 17.24 0.99 13.51
C ASP A 95 17.57 -0.47 13.18
N PHE A 96 17.34 -0.88 11.94
CA PHE A 96 17.76 -2.20 11.45
C PHE A 96 18.35 -2.09 10.04
N GLU A 97 19.56 -2.62 9.85
CA GLU A 97 20.21 -2.68 8.55
C GLU A 97 19.76 -3.93 7.79
N PHE A 98 19.00 -3.74 6.70
CA PHE A 98 18.55 -4.81 5.82
C PHE A 98 19.55 -5.02 4.68
N LYS A 99 20.01 -6.26 4.47
CA LYS A 99 20.98 -6.59 3.41
C LYS A 99 20.44 -6.37 1.98
N ASN A 100 19.13 -6.47 1.78
CA ASN A 100 18.45 -6.33 0.49
C ASN A 100 17.32 -5.29 0.58
N ASN A 101 17.63 -4.07 1.05
CA ASN A 101 16.63 -3.02 1.12
C ASN A 101 16.19 -2.61 -0.30
N THR A 102 14.95 -2.93 -0.68
CA THR A 102 14.34 -2.54 -1.96
C THR A 102 13.60 -1.21 -1.88
N GLY A 103 13.51 -0.61 -0.69
CA GLY A 103 12.91 0.71 -0.52
C GLY A 103 13.78 1.83 -1.10
N ASN A 104 13.16 2.96 -1.42
CA ASN A 104 13.91 4.17 -1.75
C ASN A 104 14.80 4.56 -0.55
N GLN A 105 16.11 4.65 -0.76
CA GLN A 105 17.08 5.04 0.27
C GLN A 105 17.27 6.55 0.36
N GLU A 106 16.72 7.30 -0.59
CA GLU A 106 16.75 8.75 -0.51
C GLU A 106 15.93 9.25 0.68
N PRO A 107 16.34 10.36 1.30
CA PRO A 107 15.53 11.01 2.31
C PRO A 107 14.12 11.19 1.76
N LEU A 108 13.13 10.72 2.53
CA LEU A 108 11.74 10.79 2.17
C LEU A 108 11.30 12.26 2.02
N ASN A 109 11.46 12.81 0.84
CA ASN A 109 10.97 14.13 0.48
C ASN A 109 9.55 13.97 -0.07
N LEU A 110 8.63 13.55 0.80
CA LEU A 110 7.23 13.53 0.42
C LEU A 110 6.82 14.97 0.11
N PRO A 111 6.37 15.26 -1.11
CA PRO A 111 5.73 16.54 -1.34
C PRO A 111 4.57 16.66 -0.34
N PRO A 112 4.28 17.87 0.17
CA PRO A 112 3.19 18.08 1.12
C PRO A 112 1.83 17.65 0.54
N THR A 113 1.75 17.42 -0.77
CA THR A 113 0.59 16.89 -1.49
C THR A 113 1.04 15.74 -2.38
N ILE A 114 0.37 14.60 -2.28
CA ILE A 114 0.55 13.49 -3.21
C ILE A 114 -0.29 13.79 -4.46
N THR A 115 0.30 13.66 -5.64
CA THR A 115 -0.46 13.77 -6.89
C THR A 115 -1.36 12.54 -7.03
N VAL A 116 -2.67 12.78 -7.02
CA VAL A 116 -3.67 11.78 -7.32
C VAL A 116 -4.30 12.17 -8.66
N THR A 117 -4.19 11.30 -9.66
CA THR A 117 -4.82 11.55 -10.95
C THR A 117 -6.34 11.49 -10.82
N PRO A 118 -7.10 12.45 -11.38
CA PRO A 118 -8.55 12.49 -11.24
C PRO A 118 -9.21 11.29 -11.95
N ILE A 119 -10.40 10.91 -11.49
CA ILE A 119 -11.24 9.94 -12.20
C ILE A 119 -11.68 10.60 -13.52
N PRO A 120 -11.46 9.97 -14.70
CA PRO A 120 -11.88 10.55 -15.97
C PRO A 120 -13.40 10.80 -16.02
N GLU A 121 -13.81 11.99 -16.49
CA GLU A 121 -15.22 12.39 -16.55
C GLU A 121 -15.98 11.74 -17.73
N GLU A 122 -15.27 11.23 -18.74
CA GLU A 122 -15.86 10.55 -19.90
C GLU A 122 -15.50 9.06 -19.93
N THR A 123 -16.50 8.19 -19.82
CA THR A 123 -16.39 6.76 -20.17
C THR A 123 -16.56 6.60 -21.67
N GLY A 124 -15.55 7.02 -22.43
CA GLY A 124 -15.59 6.93 -23.89
C GLY A 124 -14.29 7.36 -24.56
N GLY A 125 -13.61 6.41 -25.21
CA GLY A 125 -12.65 6.69 -26.27
C GLY A 125 -11.16 6.62 -25.91
N TYR A 126 -10.77 7.05 -24.71
CA TYR A 126 -9.35 7.04 -24.30
C TYR A 126 -9.27 6.65 -22.84
N ILE A 127 -9.39 5.34 -22.60
CA ILE A 127 -8.95 4.79 -21.33
C ILE A 127 -7.44 5.01 -21.35
N GLU A 128 -6.93 5.97 -20.57
CA GLU A 128 -5.59 5.84 -20.01
C GLU A 128 -5.66 4.68 -19.01
N THR A 129 -5.79 3.50 -19.59
CA THR A 129 -5.48 2.25 -18.93
C THR A 129 -4.00 2.38 -18.63
N TYR A 130 -3.64 2.25 -17.36
CA TYR A 130 -2.33 1.72 -17.06
C TYR A 130 -2.09 0.48 -17.93
N PRO A 131 -0.85 0.25 -18.43
CA PRO A 131 -0.54 -0.90 -19.28
C PRO A 131 -0.97 -2.25 -18.68
#